data_AF-A0A9E0PJE3-F1
#
_entry.id   AF-A0A9E0PJE3-F1
#
_cell.length_a   1.000
_cell.length_b   1.000
_cell.length_c   1.000
_cell.angle_alpha   90.00
_cell.angle_beta   90.00
_cell.angle_gamma   90.00
#
_symmetry.space_group_name_H-M   'P 1'
#
loop_
_entity.id
_entity.type
_entity.pdbx_description
1 polymer ?
#
loop_
_entity_poly.entity_id
_entity_poly.type
_entity_poly.pdbx_seq_one_letter_code
_entity_poly.pdbx_strand_id
1 'polypeptide(L)'
;ILIHLVDATEEDVVGNYNIIRSELEAYGGNLAEKAELIALTKCDALQEDEIAKKVKALKKATKQEIHTISCLQKRGIPELLFAIEAEIEKHKPLKERRSEESDIPSYEEE
;
A
#
# COMPACT_ATOMS: atom_id res chain seq x y z
N ILE A 1 -9.90 -0.58 1.79
CA ILE A 1 -8.43 -0.49 1.75
C ILE A 1 -8.01 0.97 1.91
N LEU A 2 -6.90 1.22 2.60
CA LEU A 2 -6.24 2.51 2.74
C LEU A 2 -4.78 2.37 2.30
N ILE A 3 -4.22 3.45 1.77
CA ILE A 3 -2.81 3.53 1.39
C ILE A 3 -2.19 4.65 2.21
N HIS A 4 -1.20 4.31 3.01
CA HIS A 4 -0.46 5.26 3.83
C HIS A 4 0.86 5.58 3.15
N LEU A 5 0.97 6.82 2.68
CA LEU A 5 2.19 7.33 2.06
C LEU A 5 3.09 7.93 3.14
N VAL A 6 4.23 7.29 3.37
CA VAL A 6 5.25 7.78 4.31
C VAL A 6 6.37 8.42 3.50
N ASP A 7 6.80 9.62 3.87
CA ASP A 7 7.90 10.29 3.19
C ASP A 7 9.25 9.71 3.61
N ALA A 8 10.05 9.24 2.66
CA ALA A 8 11.38 8.72 2.93
C ALA A 8 12.37 9.80 3.35
N THR A 9 12.16 11.09 3.03
CA THR A 9 13.13 12.15 3.38
C THR A 9 13.06 12.56 4.84
N GLU A 10 11.96 12.24 5.53
CA GLU A 10 11.78 12.54 6.95
C GLU A 10 12.76 11.76 7.83
N GLU A 11 13.24 12.39 8.90
CA GLU A 11 14.15 11.75 9.86
C GLU A 11 13.45 10.63 10.64
N ASP A 12 12.22 10.89 11.10
CA ASP A 12 11.41 9.92 11.85
C ASP A 12 10.18 9.43 11.07
N VAL A 13 10.43 8.47 10.19
CA VAL A 13 9.37 7.81 9.41
C VAL A 13 8.39 7.01 10.27
N VAL A 14 8.83 6.47 11.41
CA VAL A 14 7.99 5.65 12.29
C VAL A 14 7.09 6.56 13.14
N GLY A 15 7.63 7.66 13.66
CA GLY A 15 6.86 8.67 14.36
C GLY A 15 5.78 9.27 13.48
N ASN A 16 6.11 9.67 12.25
CA ASN A 16 5.14 10.23 11.31
C ASN A 16 3.98 9.25 11.03
N TYR A 17 4.31 7.98 10.79
CA TYR A 17 3.30 6.92 10.65
C TYR A 17 2.36 6.83 11.87
N ASN A 18 2.92 6.82 13.08
CA ASN A 18 2.14 6.70 14.32
C ASN A 18 1.25 7.92 14.58
N ILE A 19 1.69 9.12 14.20
CA ILE A 19 0.91 10.36 14.33
C ILE A 19 -0.33 10.27 13.45
N ILE A 20 -0.16 9.99 12.15
CA ILE A 20 -1.26 9.87 11.20
C ILE A 20 -2.23 8.76 11.63
N ARG A 21 -1.70 7.63 12.14
CA ARG A 21 -2.53 6.55 12.66
C ARG A 21 -3.36 6.96 13.88
N SER A 22 -2.76 7.70 14.80
CA SER A 22 -3.46 8.24 15.98
C SER A 22 -4.55 9.24 15.59
N GLU A 23 -4.30 10.06 14.56
CA GLU A 23 -5.30 10.97 13.99
C GLU A 23 -6.47 10.22 13.34
N LEU A 24 -6.18 9.16 12.59
CA LEU A 24 -7.21 8.29 11.98
C LEU A 24 -8.08 7.60 13.05
N GLU A 25 -7.47 7.15 14.15
CA GLU A 25 -8.19 6.56 15.28
C GLU A 25 -9.08 7.61 15.98
N ALA A 26 -8.58 8.83 16.15
CA ALA A 26 -9.31 9.94 16.76
C ALA A 26 -10.49 10.44 15.90
N TYR A 27 -10.37 10.39 14.57
CA TYR A 27 -11.42 10.84 13.64
C TYR A 27 -12.64 9.91 13.64
N GLY A 28 -12.45 8.63 14.01
CA GLY A 28 -13.53 7.63 14.07
C GLY A 28 -14.04 7.16 12.70
N GLY A 29 -15.11 6.36 12.69
CA GLY A 29 -15.75 5.88 11.46
C GLY A 29 -15.20 4.57 10.88
N ASN A 30 -14.58 3.72 11.71
CA ASN A 30 -14.00 2.43 11.34
C ASN A 30 -12.93 2.51 10.21
N LEU A 31 -12.35 3.69 9.96
CA LEU A 31 -11.26 3.83 9.00
C LEU A 31 -10.00 3.09 9.46
N ALA A 32 -9.72 3.12 10.76
CA ALA A 32 -8.60 2.40 11.37
C ALA A 32 -8.71 0.87 11.28
N GLU A 33 -9.91 0.34 11.03
CA GLU A 33 -10.15 -1.11 10.87
C GLU A 33 -9.95 -1.59 9.43
N LYS A 34 -9.86 -0.67 8.46
CA LYS A 34 -9.65 -1.04 7.06
C LYS A 34 -8.23 -1.53 6.85
N ALA A 35 -8.07 -2.53 5.97
CA ALA A 35 -6.75 -2.98 5.52
C ALA A 35 -5.92 -1.78 5.01
N GLU A 36 -4.70 -1.65 5.52
CA GLU A 36 -3.76 -0.56 5.25
C GLU A 36 -2.53 -1.12 4.54
N LEU A 37 -2.13 -0.50 3.42
CA LEU A 37 -0.83 -0.71 2.78
C LEU A 37 0.07 0.49 3.05
N ILE A 38 1.31 0.23 3.44
CA ILE A 38 2.29 1.28 3.71
C ILE A 38 3.21 1.40 2.50
N ALA A 39 3.31 2.61 1.95
CA ALA A 39 4.22 2.92 0.86
C ALA A 39 5.19 4.05 1.26
N LEU A 40 6.48 3.76 1.20
CA LEU A 40 7.56 4.69 1.42
C LEU A 40 7.84 5.46 0.12
N THR A 41 7.51 6.74 0.11
CA THR A 41 7.58 7.66 -1.05
C THR A 41 8.87 8.45 -1.08
N LYS A 42 9.20 9.07 -2.22
CA LYS A 42 10.44 9.86 -2.43
C LYS A 42 11.75 9.08 -2.23
N CYS A 43 11.74 7.78 -2.53
CA CYS A 43 12.94 6.95 -2.47
C CYS A 43 14.06 7.42 -3.43
N ASP A 44 13.78 8.31 -4.37
CA ASP A 44 14.79 8.93 -5.25
C ASP A 44 15.75 9.89 -4.53
N ALA A 45 15.35 10.42 -3.38
CA ALA A 45 16.14 11.39 -2.63
C ALA A 45 17.19 10.75 -1.71
N LEU A 46 17.18 9.42 -1.54
CA LEU A 46 18.05 8.71 -0.60
C LEU A 46 18.83 7.57 -1.29
N GLN A 47 19.90 7.15 -0.64
CA GLN A 47 20.67 5.98 -1.05
C GLN A 47 19.95 4.68 -0.65
N GLU A 48 20.21 3.59 -1.37
CA GLU A 48 19.54 2.30 -1.13
C GLU A 48 19.75 1.75 0.29
N ASP A 49 20.91 2.01 0.89
CA ASP A 49 21.21 1.62 2.28
C ASP A 49 20.33 2.34 3.31
N GLU A 50 20.03 3.62 3.07
CA GLU A 50 19.16 4.41 3.96
C GLU A 50 17.70 3.99 3.80
N ILE A 51 17.27 3.75 2.56
CA ILE A 51 15.94 3.22 2.27
C ILE A 51 15.76 1.87 2.97
N ALA A 52 16.74 0.96 2.88
CA ALA A 52 16.69 -0.34 3.54
C ALA A 52 16.59 -0.22 5.07
N LYS A 53 17.32 0.72 5.69
CA LYS A 53 17.22 0.99 7.13
C LYS A 53 15.82 1.48 7.52
N LYS A 54 15.25 2.43 6.76
CA LYS A 54 13.92 3.00 7.00
C LYS A 54 12.82 1.95 6.80
N VAL A 55 12.91 1.14 5.74
CA VAL A 55 12.02 -0.01 5.50
C VAL A 55 12.08 -0.99 6.66
N LYS A 56 13.28 -1.33 7.16
CA LYS A 56 13.44 -2.25 8.29
C LYS A 56 12.86 -1.68 9.59
N ALA A 57 13.03 -0.38 9.84
CA ALA A 57 12.44 0.30 10.98
C ALA A 57 10.90 0.27 10.92
N LEU A 58 10.33 0.63 9.77
CA LEU A 58 8.87 0.59 9.54
C LEU A 58 8.34 -0.84 9.66
N LYS A 59 8.96 -1.82 9.00
CA LYS A 59 8.56 -3.23 9.08
C LYS A 59 8.60 -3.77 10.50
N LYS A 60 9.54 -3.31 11.34
CA LYS A 60 9.61 -3.69 12.76
C LYS A 60 8.47 -3.05 13.58
N ALA A 61 8.12 -1.80 13.29
CA ALA A 61 7.06 -1.08 13.99
C ALA A 61 5.66 -1.60 13.62
N THR A 62 5.39 -1.80 12.33
CA THR A 62 4.05 -2.11 11.81
C THR A 62 3.82 -3.59 11.58
N LYS A 63 4.88 -4.40 11.46
CA LYS A 63 4.86 -5.82 11.07
C LYS A 63 4.20 -6.07 9.71
N GLN A 64 4.06 -5.03 8.89
CA GLN A 64 3.47 -5.10 7.55
C GLN A 64 4.56 -5.03 6.47
N GLU A 65 4.18 -5.42 5.26
CA GLU A 65 4.98 -5.23 4.07
C GLU A 65 5.04 -3.74 3.72
N ILE A 66 6.24 -3.24 3.41
CA ILE A 66 6.47 -1.83 3.07
C ILE A 66 6.83 -1.75 1.59
N HIS A 67 6.06 -1.00 0.83
CA HIS A 67 6.31 -0.78 -0.59
C HIS A 67 7.17 0.46 -0.79
N THR A 68 8.32 0.35 -1.42
CA THR A 68 9.15 1.51 -1.74
C THR A 68 8.77 2.07 -3.11
N ILE A 69 8.37 3.33 -3.17
CA ILE A 69 7.99 3.98 -4.42
C ILE A 69 8.74 5.30 -4.65
N SER A 70 8.97 5.61 -5.92
CA SER A 70 9.37 6.93 -6.37
C SER A 70 8.44 7.38 -7.49
N CYS A 71 7.67 8.43 -7.23
CA CYS A 71 6.76 9.00 -8.22
C CYS A 71 7.52 9.66 -9.39
N LEU A 72 8.70 10.25 -9.11
CA LEU A 72 9.52 10.91 -10.12
C LEU A 72 10.12 9.89 -11.10
N GLN A 73 10.66 8.79 -10.56
CA GLN A 73 11.28 7.74 -11.39
C GLN A 73 10.27 6.67 -11.85
N LYS A 74 9.01 6.76 -11.40
CA LYS A 74 7.97 5.72 -11.58
C LYS A 74 8.37 4.33 -11.07
N ARG A 75 9.35 4.26 -10.15
CA ARG A 75 9.84 3.01 -9.52
C ARG A 75 8.85 2.55 -8.45
N GLY A 76 8.53 1.26 -8.42
CA GLY A 76 7.68 0.67 -7.37
C GLY A 76 6.17 0.90 -7.53
N ILE A 77 5.76 1.72 -8.51
CA ILE A 77 4.34 1.99 -8.77
C ILE A 77 3.60 0.76 -9.29
N PRO A 78 4.12 0.00 -10.28
CA PRO A 78 3.45 -1.21 -10.73
C PRO A 78 3.24 -2.23 -9.60
N GLU A 79 4.27 -2.43 -8.77
CA GLU A 79 4.24 -3.37 -7.65
C GLU A 79 3.23 -2.96 -6.58
N LEU A 80 3.12 -1.65 -6.30
CA LEU A 80 2.10 -1.12 -5.41
C LEU A 80 0.68 -1.31 -5.98
N LEU A 81 0.49 -1.09 -7.29
CA LEU A 81 -0.81 -1.30 -7.95
C LEU A 81 -1.25 -2.76 -7.88
N PHE A 82 -0.35 -3.71 -8.16
CA PHE A 82 -0.66 -5.14 -8.02
C PHE A 82 -1.00 -5.52 -6.58
N ALA A 83 -0.30 -4.96 -5.59
CA ALA A 83 -0.62 -5.20 -4.19
C ALA A 83 -2.00 -4.65 -3.81
N ILE A 84 -2.37 -3.48 -4.32
CA ILE A 84 -3.69 -2.88 -4.14
C ILE A 84 -4.77 -3.75 -4.79
N GLU A 85 -4.57 -4.18 -6.03
CA GLU A 85 -5.52 -5.03 -6.76
C GLU A 85 -5.76 -6.36 -6.02
N ALA A 86 -4.68 -7.03 -5.60
CA ALA A 86 -4.77 -8.27 -4.84
C ALA A 86 -5.54 -8.10 -3.52
N GLU A 87 -5.41 -6.94 -2.88
CA GLU A 87 -6.07 -6.67 -1.61
C GLU A 87 -7.54 -6.24 -1.80
N ILE A 88 -7.85 -5.53 -2.90
CA ILE A 88 -9.22 -5.23 -3.33
C ILE A 88 -9.97 -6.53 -3.62
N GLU A 89 -9.36 -7.47 -4.36
CA GLU A 89 -10.00 -8.73 -4.73
C GLU A 89 -10.35 -9.59 -3.50
N LYS A 90 -9.47 -9.63 -2.50
CA LYS A 90 -9.75 -10.31 -1.21
C LYS A 90 -10.92 -9.69 -0.44
N HIS A 91 -11.11 -8.38 -0.56
CA HIS A 91 -12.14 -7.63 0.15
C HIS A 91 -13.39 -7.37 -0.69
N LYS A 92 -13.41 -7.84 -1.95
CA LYS A 92 -14.56 -7.72 -2.84
C LYS A 92 -15.71 -8.57 -2.28
N PRO A 93 -16.90 -7.99 -2.04
CA PRO A 93 -18.03 -8.76 -1.55
C PRO A 93 -18.37 -9.86 -2.56
N LEU A 94 -18.62 -11.09 -2.06
CA LEU A 94 -18.92 -12.30 -2.85
C LEU A 94 -20.00 -12.14 -3.94
N LYS A 95 -20.80 -11.07 -3.92
CA LYS A 95 -21.79 -10.74 -4.94
C LYS A 95 -21.19 -10.30 -6.29
N GLU A 96 -20.03 -9.65 -6.31
CA GLU A 96 -19.42 -9.15 -7.56
C GLU A 96 -18.46 -10.16 -8.22
N ARG A 97 -17.96 -11.14 -7.46
CA ARG A 97 -17.15 -12.24 -8.00
C ARG A 97 -17.94 -13.14 -8.96
N ARG A 98 -19.28 -13.15 -8.88
CA ARG A 98 -20.15 -13.96 -9.75
C ARG A 98 -20.51 -13.26 -11.08
N SER A 99 -20.32 -11.94 -11.18
CA SER A 99 -20.63 -11.18 -12.40
C SER A 99 -19.50 -11.21 -13.43
N GLU A 100 -18.23 -11.20 -13.00
CA GLU A 100 -17.09 -11.17 -13.94
C GLU A 100 -16.76 -12.55 -14.54
N GLU A 101 -17.08 -13.64 -13.86
CA GLU A 101 -16.85 -15.01 -14.37
C GLU A 101 -17.83 -15.41 -15.50
N SER A 102 -18.88 -14.62 -15.74
CA SER A 102 -19.85 -14.83 -16.83
C SER A 102 -19.54 -14.05 -18.12
N ASP A 103 -18.57 -13.14 -18.09
CA ASP A 103 -18.26 -12.22 -19.20
C ASP A 103 -17.04 -12.62 -20.02
N ILE A 104 -16.50 -13.84 -19.85
CA ILE A 104 -15.47 -14.38 -20.75
C ILE A 104 -16.15 -14.77 -22.08
N PRO A 105 -15.94 -14.04 -23.20
CA PRO A 105 -16.46 -14.46 -24.49
C PRO A 105 -15.66 -15.69 -24.91
N SER A 106 -16.33 -16.83 -25.03
CA SER A 106 -15.80 -18.01 -25.69
C SER A 106 -15.49 -17.64 -27.15
N TYR A 107 -14.23 -17.33 -27.45
CA TYR A 107 -13.76 -17.39 -28.83
C TYR A 107 -13.64 -18.87 -29.18
N GLU A 108 -14.65 -19.39 -29.87
CA GLU A 108 -14.49 -20.62 -30.63
C GLU A 108 -13.53 -20.32 -31.79
N GLU A 109 -12.35 -20.95 -31.78
CA GLU A 109 -11.48 -21.02 -32.96
C GLU A 109 -12.13 -21.97 -33.98
N GLU A 110 -12.58 -21.44 -35.12
CA GLU A 110 -12.81 -22.20 -36.37
C GLU A 110 -11.54 -22.20 -37.24
#